data_AF-A0A1H5SQP6-F1
#
_entry.id   AF-A0A1H5SQP6-F1
#
_cell.length_a   1.000
_cell.length_b   1.000
_cell.length_c   1.000
_cell.angle_alpha   90.00
_cell.angle_beta   90.00
_cell.angle_gamma   90.00
#
_symmetry.space_group_name_H-M   'P 1'
#
loop_
_entity.id
_entity.type
_entity.pdbx_description
1 polymer ?
#
loop_
_entity_poly.entity_id
_entity_poly.type
_entity_poly.pdbx_seq_one_letter_code
_entity_poly.pdbx_strand_id
1 'polypeptide(L)' 'MYSNMTDNFLIYDREHRGTDYDPDIYNRYKQFLIFIGFDPAEAELEVAYFMNAVFDTMD' A
#
# COMPACT_ATOMS: atom_id res chain seq x y z
N MET A 1 -0.69 -13.29 6.67
CA MET A 1 -1.83 -12.37 6.39
C MET A 1 -1.34 -11.17 5.58
N TYR A 2 -0.27 -10.48 6.01
CA TYR A 2 0.38 -9.41 5.24
C TYR A 2 0.80 -9.80 3.81
N SER A 3 1.38 -10.99 3.57
CA SER A 3 1.87 -11.34 2.22
C SER A 3 0.77 -11.34 1.15
N ASN A 4 -0.45 -11.80 1.48
CA ASN A 4 -1.53 -11.88 0.50
C ASN A 4 -2.09 -10.49 0.13
N MET A 5 -2.07 -9.55 1.08
CA MET A 5 -2.53 -8.17 0.84
C MET A 5 -1.49 -7.36 0.07
N THR A 6 -0.21 -7.54 0.39
CA THR A 6 0.90 -6.95 -0.38
C THR A 6 0.94 -7.49 -1.81
N ASP A 7 0.75 -8.80 -2.01
CA ASP A 7 0.72 -9.39 -3.36
C ASP A 7 -0.47 -8.86 -4.18
N ASN A 8 -1.66 -8.77 -3.58
CA ASN A 8 -2.84 -8.18 -4.25
C ASN A 8 -2.61 -6.72 -4.62
N PHE A 9 -1.98 -5.93 -3.73
CA PHE A 9 -1.60 -4.56 -4.03
C PHE A 9 -0.61 -4.49 -5.20
N LEU A 10 0.45 -5.32 -5.22
CA LEU A 10 1.46 -5.27 -6.27
C LEU A 10 0.89 -5.66 -7.65
N ILE A 11 -0.08 -6.57 -7.69
CA ILE A 11 -0.82 -6.91 -8.92
C ILE A 11 -1.68 -5.71 -9.35
N TYR A 12 -2.49 -5.18 -8.44
CA TYR A 12 -3.34 -4.01 -8.71
C TYR A 12 -2.52 -2.80 -9.18
N ASP A 13 -1.44 -2.46 -8.48
CA ASP A 13 -0.52 -1.35 -8.80
C ASP A 13 0.06 -1.52 -10.20
N ARG A 14 0.49 -2.73 -10.58
CA ARG A 14 1.01 -3.01 -11.91
C ARG A 14 -0.02 -2.81 -13.02
N GLU A 15 -1.27 -3.22 -12.78
CA GLU A 15 -2.37 -3.11 -13.75
C GLU A 15 -2.90 -1.68 -13.89
N HIS A 16 -2.78 -0.86 -12.84
CA HIS A 16 -3.36 0.48 -12.76
C HIS A 16 -2.32 1.62 -12.76
N ARG A 17 -1.02 1.29 -12.91
CA ARG A 17 0.12 2.23 -12.98
C ARG A 17 0.15 3.19 -14.18
N GLY A 18 -0.97 3.34 -14.89
CA GLY A 18 -1.15 4.29 -15.99
C GLY A 18 -0.88 5.74 -15.60
N THR A 19 -1.01 6.64 -16.58
CA THR A 19 -0.45 8.00 -16.71
C THR A 19 -0.50 8.97 -15.52
N ASP A 20 -1.28 8.70 -14.47
CA ASP A 20 -1.30 9.47 -13.22
C ASP A 20 -0.36 8.83 -12.19
N TYR A 21 0.91 8.70 -12.59
CA TYR A 21 1.96 8.06 -11.80
C TYR A 21 2.24 8.88 -10.54
N ASP A 22 1.47 8.66 -9.47
CA ASP A 22 1.91 9.07 -8.15
C ASP A 22 3.19 8.29 -7.84
N PRO A 23 4.37 8.93 -7.76
CA PRO A 23 5.61 8.21 -7.49
C PRO A 23 5.61 7.60 -6.08
N ASP A 24 4.75 8.10 -5.18
CA ASP A 24 4.67 7.69 -3.79
C ASP A 24 3.95 6.35 -3.64
N ILE A 25 4.72 5.28 -3.42
CA ILE A 25 4.18 3.94 -3.15
C ILE A 25 3.29 3.90 -1.90
N TYR A 26 3.48 4.82 -0.96
CA TYR A 26 2.70 4.89 0.28
C TYR A 26 1.29 5.38 0.00
N ASN A 27 1.16 6.47 -0.77
CA ASN A 27 -0.15 6.97 -1.15
C ASN A 27 -0.88 5.97 -2.05
N ARG A 28 -0.17 5.29 -2.96
CA ARG A 28 -0.77 4.22 -3.79
C ARG A 28 -1.26 3.05 -2.95
N TYR A 29 -0.49 2.61 -1.95
CA TYR A 29 -0.93 1.55 -1.04
C TYR A 29 -2.12 1.98 -0.17
N LYS A 30 -2.11 3.21 0.36
CA LYS A 30 -3.22 3.79 1.12
C LYS A 30 -4.52 3.82 0.29
N GLN A 31 -4.45 4.31 -0.94
CA GLN A 31 -5.60 4.36 -1.86
C GLN A 31 -6.13 2.95 -2.17
N PHE A 32 -5.24 1.96 -2.33
CA PHE A 32 -5.64 0.57 -2.51
C PHE A 32 -6.40 0.02 -1.28
N LEU A 33 -5.91 0.28 -0.06
CA LEU A 33 -6.59 -0.15 1.18
C LEU A 33 -7.99 0.46 1.29
N ILE A 34 -8.12 1.76 0.98
CA ILE A 34 -9.41 2.45 0.94
C ILE A 34 -10.34 1.83 -0.12
N PHE A 35 -9.82 1.53 -1.31
CA PHE A 35 -10.59 0.91 -2.39
C PHE A 35 -11.16 -0.46 -2.00
N ILE A 36 -10.41 -1.27 -1.26
CA ILE A 36 -10.88 -2.59 -0.79
C ILE A 36 -11.75 -2.52 0.48
N GLY A 37 -12.05 -1.32 0.98
CA GLY A 37 -13.05 -1.08 2.02
C GLY A 37 -12.51 -0.77 3.41
N PHE A 38 -11.20 -0.51 3.56
CA PHE A 38 -10.67 0.00 4.84
C PHE A 38 -11.11 1.45 5.01
N ASP A 39 -11.40 1.84 6.25
CA ASP A 39 -11.60 3.26 6.52
C ASP A 39 -10.27 4.03 6.37
N PRO A 40 -10.31 5.36 6.14
CA PRO A 40 -9.08 6.13 5.91
C PRO A 40 -8.09 6.11 7.09
N ALA A 41 -8.57 5.96 8.33
CA ALA A 41 -7.73 5.97 9.53
C ALA A 41 -7.06 4.60 9.74
N GLU A 42 -7.78 3.51 9.50
CA GLU A 42 -7.26 2.14 9.48
C GLU A 42 -6.22 1.98 8.36
N ALA A 43 -6.50 2.50 7.16
CA ALA A 43 -5.55 2.46 6.05
C ALA A 43 -4.25 3.20 6.36
N GLU A 44 -4.33 4.33 7.07
CA GLU A 44 -3.17 5.12 7.49
C GLU A 44 -2.32 4.39 8.54
N LEU A 45 -2.97 3.70 9.48
CA LEU A 45 -2.30 2.86 10.46
C LEU A 45 -1.56 1.69 9.80
N GLU A 46 -2.20 1.00 8.85
CA GLU A 46 -1.58 -0.12 8.11
C GLU A 46 -0.40 0.33 7.24
N VAL A 47 -0.48 1.50 6.62
CA VAL A 47 0.64 2.10 5.88
C VAL A 47 1.80 2.39 6.83
N ALA A 48 1.54 2.91 8.05
CA ALA A 48 2.59 3.15 9.03
C ALA A 48 3.28 1.85 9.51
N TYR A 49 2.52 0.76 9.69
CA TYR A 49 3.09 -0.55 10.00
C TYR A 49 3.95 -1.09 8.86
N PHE A 50 3.47 -0.98 7.62
CA PHE A 50 4.24 -1.33 6.43
C PHE A 50 5.56 -0.55 6.36
N MET A 51 5.52 0.75 6.67
CA MET A 51 6.70 1.61 6.67
C MET A 51 7.77 1.22 7.67
N ASN A 52 7.36 0.99 8.92
CA ASN A 52 8.29 0.57 9.95
C ASN A 52 8.93 -0.78 9.59
N ALA A 53 8.14 -1.73 9.07
CA ALA A 53 8.66 -3.01 8.63
C ALA A 53 9.69 -2.89 7.49
N VAL A 54 9.48 -1.99 6.52
CA VAL A 54 10.44 -1.73 5.45
C VAL A 54 11.74 -1.14 6.01
N PHE A 55 11.66 -0.13 6.86
CA PHE A 55 12.85 0.49 7.46
C PHE A 55 13.65 -0.50 8.33
N ASP A 56 12.98 -1.32 9.15
CA ASP A 56 13.63 -2.34 9.98
C ASP A 56 14.36 -3.40 9.15
N THR A 57 13.95 -3.64 7.90
CA THR A 57 14.64 -4.57 6.98
C THR A 57 15.80 -3.96 6.20
N MET A 58 15.96 -2.64 6.24
CA MET A 58 17.04 -1.92 5.55
C MET A 58 18.24 -1.60 6.46
N ASP A 59 18.10 -1.83 7.76
CA ASP A 59 19.14 -1.71 8.81
C ASP A 59 19.79 -3.08 9.11
#